data_AF-A0A1Q7QUK1-F1
#
_entry.id   AF-A0A1Q7QUK1-F1
#
_cell.length_a   1.000
_cell.length_b   1.000
_cell.length_c   1.000
_cell.angle_alpha   90.00
_cell.angle_beta   90.00
_cell.angle_gamma   90.00
#
_symmetry.space_group_name_H-M   'P 1'
#
loop_
_entity.id
_entity.type
_entity.pdbx_description
1 polymer ?
#
loop_
_entity_poly.entity_id
_entity_poly.type
_entity_poly.pdbx_seq_one_letter_code
_entity_poly.pdbx_strand_id
1 'polypeptide(L)'
;MSDTQEKTTKRLAELKSYLEKKVAEHQTEIHNLQSFLETVDSILAEKSYRRVQLPKSTPDSPIGIDSNPPQTIRTISGVLLADIFVEGQDLRIVPSKEIKFDANAPPLRSFLVGKVLEPLHVKDEESTRKQELSPDHVLSYEIDREANALKQIHVKNYGDERRLNELKNALRWTFRRMYEKTIGTQQ
;
A
#
# COMPACT_ATOMS: atom_id res chain seq x y z
N MET A 1 -4.43 44.73 -45.41
CA MET A 1 -4.48 44.71 -43.94
C MET A 1 -5.68 43.90 -43.42
N SER A 2 -6.90 44.03 -43.99
CA SER A 2 -8.06 43.22 -43.57
C SER A 2 -7.97 41.71 -43.86
N ASP A 3 -7.45 41.30 -45.02
CA ASP A 3 -7.36 39.88 -45.40
C ASP A 3 -6.53 39.01 -44.44
N THR A 4 -5.47 39.58 -43.89
CA THR A 4 -4.57 38.87 -42.96
C THR A 4 -5.24 38.65 -41.61
N GLN A 5 -6.06 39.59 -41.17
CA GLN A 5 -6.80 39.51 -39.90
C GLN A 5 -7.98 38.53 -39.97
N GLU A 6 -8.61 38.41 -41.13
CA GLU A 6 -9.65 37.40 -41.36
C GLU A 6 -9.06 35.97 -41.40
N LYS A 7 -7.87 35.81 -41.96
CA LYS A 7 -7.17 34.51 -41.98
C LYS A 7 -6.70 34.07 -40.60
N THR A 8 -6.23 35.00 -39.76
CA THR A 8 -5.82 34.68 -38.38
C THR A 8 -7.01 34.32 -37.51
N THR A 9 -8.13 35.04 -37.62
CA THR A 9 -9.36 34.74 -36.87
C THR A 9 -9.95 33.39 -37.27
N LYS A 10 -9.97 33.02 -38.56
CA LYS A 10 -10.37 31.68 -39.01
C LYS A 10 -9.50 30.56 -38.43
N ARG A 11 -8.17 30.69 -38.51
CA ARG A 11 -7.25 29.70 -37.91
C ARG A 11 -7.43 29.57 -36.40
N LEU A 12 -7.69 30.68 -35.71
CA LEU A 12 -7.91 30.67 -34.27
C LEU A 12 -9.20 29.92 -33.91
N ALA A 13 -10.26 30.10 -34.70
CA ALA A 13 -11.52 29.38 -34.52
C ALA A 13 -11.37 27.87 -34.80
N GLU A 14 -10.62 27.49 -35.83
CA GLU A 14 -10.30 26.08 -36.14
C GLU A 14 -9.49 25.42 -35.00
N LEU A 15 -8.46 26.11 -34.50
CA LEU A 15 -7.65 25.60 -33.40
C LEU A 15 -8.48 25.47 -32.11
N LYS A 16 -9.33 26.46 -31.81
CA LYS A 16 -10.25 26.40 -30.67
C LYS A 16 -11.17 25.19 -30.78
N SER A 17 -11.79 24.97 -31.94
CA SER A 17 -12.67 23.82 -32.18
C SER A 17 -11.93 22.48 -32.03
N TYR A 18 -10.70 22.38 -32.54
CA TYR A 18 -9.85 21.20 -32.37
C TYR A 18 -9.54 20.91 -30.89
N LEU A 19 -9.18 21.95 -30.13
CA LEU A 19 -8.88 21.82 -28.70
C LEU A 19 -10.14 21.45 -27.90
N GLU A 20 -11.28 22.08 -28.17
CA GLU A 20 -12.56 21.75 -27.53
C GLU A 20 -12.96 20.28 -27.79
N LYS A 21 -12.78 19.80 -29.02
CA LYS A 21 -12.99 18.38 -29.36
C LYS A 21 -12.07 17.46 -28.55
N LYS A 22 -10.78 17.78 -28.46
CA LYS A 22 -9.82 16.97 -27.68
C LYS A 22 -10.14 16.95 -26.18
N VAL A 23 -10.54 18.09 -25.63
CA VAL A 23 -10.98 18.19 -24.24
C VAL A 23 -12.21 17.30 -24.01
N ALA A 24 -13.20 17.33 -24.91
CA ALA A 24 -14.39 16.48 -24.79
C ALA A 24 -14.08 14.97 -24.90
N GLU A 25 -13.18 14.58 -25.81
CA GLU A 25 -12.71 13.19 -25.92
C GLU A 25 -12.07 12.71 -24.61
N HIS A 26 -11.15 13.49 -24.04
CA HIS A 26 -10.49 13.14 -22.78
C HIS A 26 -11.43 13.16 -21.58
N GLN A 27 -12.38 14.10 -21.51
CA GLN A 27 -13.40 14.09 -20.46
C GLN A 27 -14.26 12.83 -20.51
N THR A 28 -14.60 12.37 -21.73
CA THR A 28 -15.34 11.11 -21.92
C THR A 28 -14.52 9.91 -21.45
N GLU A 29 -13.23 9.88 -21.78
CA GLU A 29 -12.32 8.82 -21.33
C GLU A 29 -12.20 8.80 -19.80
N ILE A 30 -12.04 9.96 -19.16
CA ILE A 30 -12.00 10.08 -17.71
C ILE A 30 -13.31 9.57 -17.08
N HIS A 31 -14.45 9.98 -17.63
CA HIS A 31 -15.75 9.53 -17.14
C HIS A 31 -15.91 8.01 -17.22
N ASN A 32 -15.50 7.41 -18.34
CA ASN A 32 -15.54 5.95 -18.52
C ASN A 32 -14.64 5.23 -17.50
N LEU A 33 -13.40 5.72 -17.29
CA LEU A 33 -12.47 5.16 -16.32
C LEU A 33 -13.01 5.27 -14.88
N GLN A 34 -13.63 6.40 -14.53
CA GLN A 34 -14.29 6.58 -13.24
C GLN A 34 -15.47 5.62 -13.04
N SER A 35 -16.30 5.42 -14.07
CA SER A 35 -17.40 4.45 -14.02
C SER A 35 -16.90 3.02 -13.85
N PHE A 36 -15.80 2.65 -14.50
CA PHE A 36 -15.16 1.35 -14.29
C PHE A 36 -14.64 1.20 -12.86
N LEU A 37 -13.98 2.23 -12.30
CA LEU A 37 -13.54 2.23 -10.91
C LEU A 37 -14.72 2.05 -9.95
N GLU A 38 -15.81 2.79 -10.13
CA GLU A 38 -17.01 2.67 -9.29
C GLU A 38 -17.65 1.28 -9.39
N THR A 39 -17.63 0.68 -10.58
CA THR A 39 -18.09 -0.70 -10.79
C THR A 39 -17.19 -1.69 -10.03
N VAL A 40 -15.86 -1.51 -10.09
CA VAL A 40 -14.91 -2.33 -9.34
C VAL A 40 -15.13 -2.16 -7.84
N ASP A 41 -15.29 -0.94 -7.34
CA ASP A 41 -15.56 -0.64 -5.93
C ASP A 41 -16.88 -1.26 -5.46
N SER A 42 -17.92 -1.22 -6.29
CA SER A 42 -19.21 -1.87 -6.00
C SER A 42 -19.08 -3.39 -5.91
N ILE A 43 -18.32 -4.02 -6.82
CA ILE A 43 -18.06 -5.47 -6.79
C ILE A 43 -17.18 -5.83 -5.58
N LEU A 44 -16.18 -5.01 -5.25
CA LEU A 44 -15.34 -5.20 -4.07
C LEU A 44 -16.16 -5.06 -2.79
N ALA A 45 -17.05 -4.07 -2.72
CA ALA A 45 -17.99 -3.89 -1.63
C ALA A 45 -18.89 -5.13 -1.51
N GLU A 46 -19.57 -5.56 -2.57
CA GLU A 46 -20.43 -6.74 -2.58
C GLU A 46 -19.68 -8.01 -2.13
N LYS A 47 -18.46 -8.22 -2.63
CA LYS A 47 -17.60 -9.35 -2.21
C LYS A 47 -17.10 -9.21 -0.77
N SER A 48 -16.91 -7.99 -0.27
CA SER A 48 -16.53 -7.72 1.12
C SER A 48 -17.69 -8.02 2.07
N TYR A 49 -18.92 -7.64 1.72
CA TYR A 49 -20.15 -7.95 2.46
C TYR A 49 -20.46 -9.46 2.44
N ARG A 50 -20.17 -10.16 1.33
CA ARG A 50 -20.37 -11.62 1.25
C ARG A 50 -19.36 -12.41 2.09
N ARG A 51 -18.22 -11.81 2.47
CA ARG A 51 -17.22 -12.43 3.36
C ARG A 51 -17.53 -12.22 4.85
N VAL A 52 -18.58 -11.48 5.20
CA VAL A 52 -19.00 -11.17 6.59
C VAL A 52 -19.98 -12.19 7.18
N GLN A 53 -20.49 -13.15 6.39
CA GLN A 53 -21.30 -14.25 6.92
C GLN A 53 -20.47 -15.53 7.07
N LEU A 54 -19.68 -15.60 8.14
CA LEU A 54 -19.37 -16.83 8.89
C LEU A 54 -18.96 -16.42 10.32
N PRO A 55 -19.37 -17.19 11.33
CA PRO A 55 -19.67 -16.70 12.68
C PRO A 55 -18.44 -16.48 13.55
N LYS A 56 -18.64 -15.58 14.53
CA LYS A 56 -17.79 -15.27 15.70
C LYS A 56 -16.94 -16.45 16.19
N SER A 57 -15.64 -16.15 16.32
CA SER A 57 -14.86 -16.45 17.53
C SER A 57 -13.95 -15.26 17.81
N THR A 58 -14.37 -14.41 18.74
CA THR A 58 -13.52 -13.46 19.48
C THR A 58 -12.88 -14.23 20.66
N PRO A 59 -11.74 -13.81 21.24
CA PRO A 59 -11.69 -12.58 22.04
C PRO A 59 -10.44 -11.70 21.89
N ASP A 60 -10.65 -10.43 22.20
CA ASP A 60 -9.69 -9.38 22.56
C ASP A 60 -8.70 -8.85 21.51
N SER A 61 -9.06 -7.69 20.95
CA SER A 61 -8.39 -6.45 21.35
C SER A 61 -9.29 -5.24 21.05
N PRO A 62 -9.34 -4.23 21.95
CA PRO A 62 -10.19 -3.06 21.78
C PRO A 62 -9.76 -2.28 20.53
N ILE A 63 -10.75 -1.93 19.73
CA ILE A 63 -10.65 -1.02 18.61
C ILE A 63 -10.30 0.36 19.18
N GLY A 64 -9.00 0.65 19.30
CA GLY A 64 -8.48 2.01 19.40
C GLY A 64 -8.57 2.62 18.00
N ILE A 65 -9.62 3.40 17.76
CA ILE A 65 -9.76 4.21 16.55
C ILE A 65 -8.77 5.37 16.65
N ASP A 66 -7.48 5.10 16.46
CA ASP A 66 -6.52 6.18 16.21
C ASP A 66 -6.74 6.66 14.78
N SER A 67 -7.08 7.93 14.68
CA SER A 67 -7.59 8.63 13.49
C SER A 67 -6.51 8.94 12.46
N ASN A 68 -5.61 8.00 12.18
CA ASN A 68 -4.63 8.14 11.11
C ASN A 68 -5.05 7.26 9.93
N PRO A 69 -5.35 7.84 8.75
CA PRO A 69 -5.72 7.03 7.59
C PRO A 69 -4.58 6.04 7.28
N PRO A 70 -4.92 4.77 6.94
CA PRO A 70 -3.92 3.77 6.63
C PRO A 70 -3.01 4.26 5.50
N GLN A 71 -1.70 4.11 5.69
CA GLN A 71 -0.74 4.49 4.67
C GLN A 71 -0.64 3.38 3.63
N THR A 72 -1.03 3.71 2.41
CA THR A 72 -1.06 2.74 1.32
C THR A 72 0.28 2.67 0.56
N ILE A 73 0.74 1.45 0.31
CA ILE A 73 1.86 1.15 -0.59
C ILE A 73 1.31 0.90 -1.99
N ARG A 74 1.66 1.77 -2.94
CA ARG A 74 1.27 1.63 -4.36
C ARG A 74 2.48 1.62 -5.29
N THR A 75 2.33 1.00 -6.45
CA THR A 75 3.28 1.13 -7.56
C THR A 75 3.18 2.51 -8.21
N ILE A 76 4.15 2.83 -9.09
CA ILE A 76 4.09 4.04 -9.94
C ILE A 76 2.84 4.01 -10.84
N SER A 77 2.39 2.81 -11.24
CA SER A 77 1.17 2.58 -12.01
C SER A 77 -0.12 2.60 -11.19
N GLY A 78 -0.06 2.89 -9.88
CA GLY A 78 -1.23 3.03 -9.01
C GLY A 78 -1.76 1.73 -8.39
N VAL A 79 -1.13 0.58 -8.68
CA VAL A 79 -1.54 -0.73 -8.16
C VAL A 79 -1.30 -0.80 -6.65
N LEU A 80 -2.34 -1.19 -5.91
CA LEU A 80 -2.31 -1.38 -4.47
C LEU A 80 -1.51 -2.64 -4.11
N LEU A 81 -0.43 -2.48 -3.35
CA LEU A 81 0.40 -3.59 -2.90
C LEU A 81 0.09 -4.00 -1.45
N ALA A 82 -0.04 -3.03 -0.54
CA ALA A 82 -0.36 -3.29 0.87
C ALA A 82 -0.82 -2.00 1.57
N ASP A 83 -1.53 -2.15 2.69
CA ASP A 83 -1.88 -1.07 3.61
C ASP A 83 -1.12 -1.20 4.92
N ILE A 84 -0.62 -0.07 5.44
CA ILE A 84 0.07 0.03 6.72
C ILE A 84 -0.83 0.76 7.71
N PHE A 85 -1.17 0.09 8.79
CA PHE A 85 -1.87 0.62 9.96
C PHE A 85 -0.83 0.83 11.06
N VAL A 86 -0.80 2.03 11.64
CA VAL A 86 0.06 2.36 12.77
C VAL A 86 -0.85 2.57 13.97
N GLU A 87 -0.68 1.76 15.01
CA GLU A 87 -1.48 1.77 16.23
C GLU A 87 -0.56 1.92 17.43
N GLY A 88 -0.44 3.13 17.97
CA GLY A 88 0.52 3.42 19.02
C GLY A 88 1.96 3.07 18.61
N GLN A 89 2.54 2.06 19.25
CA GLN A 89 3.89 1.53 18.95
C GLN A 89 3.89 0.25 18.11
N ASP A 90 2.74 -0.10 17.53
CA ASP A 90 2.58 -1.30 16.71
C ASP A 90 2.32 -0.90 15.24
N LEU A 91 2.83 -1.71 14.32
CA LEU A 91 2.51 -1.66 12.90
C LEU A 91 1.81 -2.94 12.50
N ARG A 92 0.69 -2.78 11.81
CA ARG A 92 0.03 -3.86 11.10
C ARG A 92 0.09 -3.60 9.60
N ILE A 93 0.57 -4.57 8.85
CA ILE A 93 0.71 -4.48 7.40
C ILE A 93 -0.13 -5.55 6.76
N VAL A 94 -1.09 -5.12 5.93
CA VAL A 94 -2.03 -6.00 5.25
C VAL A 94 -1.76 -5.95 3.74
N PRO A 95 -1.22 -7.02 3.12
CA PRO A 95 -1.08 -7.10 1.67
C PRO A 95 -2.42 -7.00 0.93
N SER A 96 -2.37 -6.51 -0.31
CA SER A 96 -3.53 -6.50 -1.20
C SER A 96 -4.00 -7.92 -1.47
N LYS A 97 -5.32 -8.14 -1.38
CA LYS A 97 -5.96 -9.44 -1.66
C LYS A 97 -5.90 -9.80 -3.15
N GLU A 98 -5.60 -8.84 -4.00
CA GLU A 98 -5.50 -9.01 -5.45
C GLU A 98 -4.17 -9.66 -5.86
N ILE A 99 -3.14 -9.54 -5.02
CA ILE A 99 -1.78 -10.02 -5.30
C ILE A 99 -1.38 -11.04 -4.25
N LYS A 100 -1.05 -12.26 -4.70
CA LYS A 100 -0.52 -13.29 -3.81
C LYS A 100 0.98 -13.11 -3.66
N PHE A 101 1.40 -12.46 -2.58
CA PHE A 101 2.80 -12.39 -2.20
C PHE A 101 3.23 -13.70 -1.52
N ASP A 102 4.39 -14.25 -1.90
CA ASP A 102 4.95 -15.42 -1.24
C ASP A 102 5.63 -15.00 0.07
N ALA A 103 5.19 -15.56 1.20
CA ALA A 103 5.77 -15.32 2.52
C ALA A 103 7.22 -15.85 2.64
N ASN A 104 7.65 -16.70 1.71
CA ASN A 104 9.01 -17.21 1.62
C ASN A 104 9.89 -16.42 0.65
N ALA A 105 9.34 -15.39 0.00
CA ALA A 105 10.07 -14.60 -0.98
C ALA A 105 11.35 -13.99 -0.37
N PRO A 106 12.51 -14.05 -1.06
CA PRO A 106 13.76 -13.47 -0.56
C PRO A 106 13.67 -11.99 -0.15
N PRO A 107 12.93 -11.10 -0.84
CA PRO A 107 12.78 -9.70 -0.39
C PRO A 107 12.12 -9.56 0.99
N LEU A 108 11.28 -10.53 1.39
CA LEU A 108 10.68 -10.54 2.72
C LEU A 108 11.64 -11.15 3.74
N ARG A 109 12.14 -12.37 3.48
CA ARG A 109 12.97 -13.09 4.47
C ARG A 109 14.38 -12.51 4.61
N SER A 110 15.07 -12.26 3.49
CA SER A 110 16.47 -11.83 3.54
C SER A 110 16.60 -10.35 3.86
N PHE A 111 15.71 -9.50 3.34
CA PHE A 111 15.80 -8.06 3.54
C PHE A 111 14.94 -7.58 4.72
N LEU A 112 13.60 -7.70 4.66
CA LEU A 112 12.77 -7.16 5.73
C LEU A 112 13.08 -7.82 7.08
N VAL A 113 13.10 -9.15 7.13
CA VAL A 113 13.43 -9.87 8.36
C VAL A 113 14.92 -9.75 8.67
N GLY A 114 15.79 -10.29 7.81
CA GLY A 114 17.21 -10.42 8.14
C GLY A 114 18.03 -9.13 8.18
N LYS A 115 17.64 -8.07 7.44
CA LYS A 115 18.42 -6.81 7.38
C LYS A 115 17.76 -5.64 8.11
N VAL A 116 16.47 -5.73 8.45
CA VAL A 116 15.75 -4.63 9.08
C VAL A 116 15.23 -5.02 10.45
N LEU A 117 14.37 -6.04 10.55
CA LEU A 117 13.74 -6.41 11.82
C LEU A 117 14.71 -7.10 12.79
N GLU A 118 15.52 -8.06 12.31
CA GLU A 118 16.45 -8.81 13.16
C GLU A 118 17.52 -7.92 13.81
N PRO A 119 18.21 -7.02 13.07
CA PRO A 119 19.20 -6.14 13.70
C PRO A 119 18.60 -5.17 14.72
N LEU A 120 17.34 -4.74 14.52
CA LEU A 120 16.63 -3.91 15.48
C LEU A 120 16.28 -4.72 16.74
N HIS A 121 15.77 -5.93 16.59
CA HIS A 121 15.47 -6.84 17.70
C HIS A 121 16.70 -7.12 18.55
N VAL A 122 17.82 -7.50 17.93
CA VAL A 122 19.09 -7.78 18.64
C VAL A 122 19.60 -6.55 19.38
N LYS A 123 19.50 -5.37 18.76
CA LYS A 123 19.92 -4.11 19.40
C LYS A 123 19.07 -3.78 20.62
N ASP A 124 17.77 -4.04 20.55
CA ASP A 124 16.84 -3.81 21.66
C ASP A 124 17.04 -4.85 22.79
N GLU A 125 17.35 -6.11 22.44
CA GLU A 125 17.72 -7.14 23.42
C GLU A 125 19.01 -6.77 24.17
N GLU A 126 20.04 -6.31 23.46
CA GLU A 126 21.30 -5.83 24.06
C GLU A 126 21.07 -4.61 24.98
N SER A 127 20.19 -3.69 24.58
CA SER A 127 19.82 -2.53 25.40
C SER A 127 19.03 -2.96 26.65
N THR A 128 18.24 -4.02 26.55
CA THR A 128 17.53 -4.63 27.69
C THR A 128 18.51 -5.27 28.67
N ARG A 129 19.54 -5.96 28.17
CA ARG A 129 20.63 -6.51 29.02
C ARG A 129 21.39 -5.42 29.79
N LYS A 130 21.50 -4.23 29.19
CA LYS A 130 22.09 -3.03 29.81
C LYS A 130 21.13 -2.27 30.73
N GLN A 131 19.88 -2.75 30.89
CA GLN A 131 18.80 -2.08 31.62
C GLN A 131 18.44 -0.68 31.08
N GLU A 132 18.78 -0.39 29.83
CA GLU A 132 18.44 0.87 29.14
C GLU A 132 17.05 0.81 28.49
N LEU A 133 16.54 -0.40 28.23
CA LEU A 133 15.24 -0.66 27.62
C LEU A 133 14.46 -1.71 28.46
N SER A 134 13.15 -1.55 28.59
CA SER A 134 12.30 -2.57 29.21
C SER A 134 12.17 -3.77 28.25
N PRO A 135 12.16 -5.02 28.74
CA PRO A 135 11.84 -6.19 27.91
C PRO A 135 10.50 -6.04 27.18
N ASP A 136 9.56 -5.30 27.74
CA ASP A 136 8.24 -5.04 27.14
C ASP A 136 8.29 -4.10 25.93
N HIS A 137 9.40 -3.37 25.74
CA HIS A 137 9.63 -2.45 24.61
C HIS A 137 10.58 -3.04 23.56
N VAL A 138 10.96 -4.32 23.68
CA VAL A 138 11.77 -4.97 22.65
C VAL A 138 10.92 -5.14 21.39
N LEU A 139 11.48 -4.72 20.25
CA LEU A 139 10.84 -4.93 18.96
C LEU A 139 10.57 -6.41 18.74
N SER A 140 9.33 -6.76 18.41
CA SER A 140 8.96 -8.12 18.02
C SER A 140 8.15 -8.09 16.73
N TYR A 141 8.18 -9.18 15.97
CA TYR A 141 7.45 -9.26 14.72
C TYR A 141 6.84 -10.63 14.51
N GLU A 142 5.69 -10.66 13.84
CA GLU A 142 4.94 -11.85 13.49
C GLU A 142 4.52 -11.77 12.02
N ILE A 143 4.69 -12.87 11.30
CA ILE A 143 4.35 -12.95 9.87
C ILE A 143 3.28 -14.02 9.72
N ASP A 144 2.03 -13.58 9.54
CA ASP A 144 0.91 -14.45 9.23
C ASP A 144 0.98 -14.90 7.78
N ARG A 145 0.94 -16.20 7.59
CA ARG A 145 0.93 -16.84 6.28
C ARG A 145 -0.18 -17.88 6.18
N GLU A 146 -0.77 -17.94 5.00
CA GLU A 146 -1.75 -18.96 4.63
C GLU A 146 -1.15 -19.84 3.55
N ALA A 147 -0.79 -21.08 3.92
CA ALA A 147 0.09 -21.95 3.14
C ALA A 147 1.43 -21.26 2.80
N ASN A 148 1.56 -20.70 1.60
CA ASN A 148 2.73 -19.94 1.16
C ASN A 148 2.41 -18.45 0.91
N ALA A 149 1.15 -18.04 0.98
CA ALA A 149 0.76 -16.65 0.74
C ALA A 149 0.92 -15.83 2.03
N LEU A 150 1.54 -14.65 1.91
CA LEU A 150 1.60 -13.66 2.97
C LEU A 150 0.20 -13.10 3.23
N LYS A 151 -0.29 -13.24 4.46
CA LYS A 151 -1.61 -12.77 4.89
C LYS A 151 -1.53 -11.44 5.62
N GLN A 152 -0.60 -11.31 6.56
CA GLN A 152 -0.39 -10.10 7.36
C GLN A 152 1.02 -10.09 7.96
N ILE A 153 1.55 -8.91 8.25
CA ILE A 153 2.74 -8.75 9.08
C ILE A 153 2.36 -7.85 10.25
N HIS A 154 2.73 -8.25 11.46
CA HIS A 154 2.58 -7.46 12.66
C HIS A 154 3.96 -7.17 13.23
N VAL A 155 4.25 -5.91 13.55
CA VAL A 155 5.50 -5.48 14.20
C VAL A 155 5.10 -4.72 15.44
N LYS A 156 5.52 -5.19 16.61
CA LYS A 156 5.25 -4.53 17.89
C LYS A 156 6.47 -3.79 18.37
N ASN A 157 6.25 -2.72 19.12
CA ASN A 157 7.30 -1.88 19.71
C ASN A 157 8.33 -1.40 18.68
N TYR A 158 7.87 -0.74 17.61
CA TYR A 158 8.81 -0.24 16.58
C TYR A 158 9.77 0.85 17.10
N GLY A 159 9.42 1.51 18.22
CA GLY A 159 10.19 2.57 18.86
C GLY A 159 9.80 3.98 18.37
N ASP A 160 10.78 4.78 17.97
CA ASP A 160 10.58 6.20 17.64
C ASP A 160 10.13 6.44 16.18
N GLU A 161 9.69 7.67 15.89
CA GLU A 161 9.26 8.09 14.54
C GLU A 161 10.33 7.85 13.46
N ARG A 162 11.62 7.98 13.82
CA ARG A 162 12.72 7.65 12.90
C ARG A 162 12.68 6.18 12.48
N ARG A 163 12.55 5.27 13.46
CA ARG A 163 12.45 3.83 13.20
C ARG A 163 11.16 3.50 12.44
N LEU A 164 10.05 4.17 12.76
CA LEU A 164 8.80 4.05 12.00
C LEU A 164 9.00 4.35 10.52
N ASN A 165 9.68 5.46 10.20
CA ASN A 165 9.90 5.86 8.82
C ASN A 165 10.86 4.91 8.09
N GLU A 166 11.90 4.42 8.78
CA GLU A 166 12.81 3.39 8.26
C GLU A 166 12.05 2.08 7.94
N LEU A 167 11.18 1.62 8.85
CA LEU A 167 10.34 0.44 8.63
C LEU A 167 9.34 0.64 7.49
N LYS A 168 8.67 1.79 7.42
CA LYS A 168 7.78 2.12 6.30
C LYS A 168 8.50 2.06 4.96
N ASN A 169 9.72 2.61 4.88
CA ASN A 169 10.53 2.58 3.66
C ASN A 169 10.97 1.15 3.31
N ALA A 170 11.40 0.37 4.30
CA ALA A 170 11.76 -1.03 4.12
C ALA A 170 10.58 -1.86 3.61
N LEU A 171 9.40 -1.72 4.22
CA LEU A 171 8.16 -2.35 3.79
C LEU A 171 7.83 -1.97 2.34
N ARG A 172 7.89 -0.67 2.00
CA ARG A 172 7.63 -0.17 0.65
C ARG A 172 8.55 -0.84 -0.38
N TRP A 173 9.83 -0.93 -0.06
CA TRP A 173 10.82 -1.60 -0.91
C TRP A 173 10.52 -3.08 -1.07
N THR A 174 10.23 -3.78 0.03
CA THR A 174 9.94 -5.22 0.04
C THR A 174 8.71 -5.56 -0.80
N PHE A 175 7.59 -4.87 -0.59
CA PHE A 175 6.37 -5.11 -1.37
C PHE A 175 6.56 -4.81 -2.85
N ARG A 176 7.26 -3.72 -3.19
CA ARG A 176 7.59 -3.41 -4.59
C ARG A 176 8.44 -4.50 -5.22
N ARG A 177 9.46 -5.00 -4.50
CA ARG A 177 10.36 -6.03 -5.02
C ARG A 177 9.68 -7.39 -5.15
N MET A 178 8.78 -7.74 -4.23
CA MET A 178 7.95 -8.93 -4.36
C MET A 178 6.99 -8.80 -5.55
N TYR A 179 6.41 -7.63 -5.76
CA TYR A 179 5.53 -7.37 -6.90
C TYR A 179 6.26 -7.51 -8.25
N GLU A 180 7.49 -6.98 -8.37
CA GLU A 180 8.33 -7.16 -9.55
C GLU A 180 8.57 -8.64 -9.87
N LYS A 181 8.72 -9.50 -8.84
CA LYS A 181 8.84 -10.95 -9.03
C LYS A 181 7.54 -11.59 -9.49
N THR A 182 6.39 -11.13 -8.99
CA THR A 182 5.09 -11.64 -9.46
C THR A 182 4.81 -11.27 -10.92
N ILE A 183 5.19 -10.07 -11.38
CA ILE A 183 5.06 -9.69 -12.80
C ILE A 183 6.11 -10.40 -13.67
N GLY A 184 7.37 -10.47 -13.21
CA GLY A 184 8.46 -11.10 -13.95
C GLY A 184 8.34 -12.61 -14.12
N THR A 185 7.36 -13.26 -13.48
CA THR A 185 7.07 -14.70 -13.64
C THR A 185 5.95 -14.94 -14.67
N GLN A 186 5.38 -13.89 -15.28
CA GLN A 186 4.34 -14.00 -16.32
C GLN A 186 4.86 -13.74 -17.76
N GLN A 187 6.18 -13.81 -17.99
CA GLN A 187 6.80 -13.74 -19.32
C GLN A 187 7.60 -15.00 -19.61
#